data_AF-A0A1F3VSM9-F1
#
_entry.id   AF-A0A1F3VSM9-F1
#
_cell.length_a   1.000
_cell.length_b   1.000
_cell.length_c   1.000
_cell.angle_alpha   90.00
_cell.angle_beta   90.00
_cell.angle_gamma   90.00
#
_symmetry.space_group_name_H-M   'P 1'
#
loop_
_entity.id
_entity.type
_entity.pdbx_description
1 polymer ?
#
loop_
_entity_poly.entity_id
_entity_poly.type
_entity_poly.pdbx_seq_one_letter_code
_entity_poly.pdbx_strand_id
1 'polypeptide(L)'
;MINVNRHEKLKSLVKLAREKSPFYRELYRDVDIEKFQLENLLIVDQEKFWAANTVCNNQLLTGKVEDGIVLKSGGTTGHPKFSVYTKSEWEMFTKIFGEGLDQSNLANGDRVANLFYSGELYASFIFIMKSLEYAKTPVIHYPITGKCPDSSLLEMIQDLNINVLAGVPTSFMHLASLVRGKNFKLPVEKILYGGEGLYQDQREVLEDCFPNVTISSIGYASVDGGHLGYVDKTCLPGEHACFNQYSIMELLDENTNEPIEKNGVVGKLVYTNLERTLMPIIRYPVGDLAKWTKVGEKFLLQGRSEVGARVGPVTVNRDDFSDILKSYPRKNLIMGFQVIIEHENKKDFLIWRIASDSGNVELLRQDQELLYQLFSKEKKMYKESVEMGLIGDIQIQICGYEDLVRNRRTGKLRNVVDRRN
;
A
#
# COMPACT_ATOMS: atom_id res chain seq x y z
N MET A 1 2.57 7.12 27.33
CA MET A 1 2.45 8.58 27.54
C MET A 1 2.60 9.28 26.20
N ILE A 2 1.51 9.82 25.67
CA ILE A 2 1.52 10.68 24.48
C ILE A 2 2.30 11.96 24.86
N ASN A 3 3.32 12.35 24.06
CA ASN A 3 4.05 13.61 24.27
C ASN A 3 3.04 14.78 24.27
N VAL A 4 3.15 15.74 25.19
CA VAL A 4 2.18 16.85 25.37
C VAL A 4 1.91 17.57 24.04
N ASN A 5 2.94 17.76 23.20
CA ASN A 5 2.81 18.35 21.86
C ASN A 5 1.90 17.51 20.91
N ARG A 6 1.99 16.17 20.99
CA ARG A 6 1.19 15.27 20.16
C ARG A 6 -0.30 15.30 20.50
N HIS A 7 -0.64 15.42 21.78
CA HIS A 7 -2.04 15.54 22.20
C HIS A 7 -2.66 16.85 21.69
N GLU A 8 -1.95 17.97 21.82
CA GLU A 8 -2.40 19.27 21.32
C GLU A 8 -2.58 19.31 19.80
N LYS A 9 -1.66 18.69 19.05
CA LYS A 9 -1.80 18.52 17.59
C LYS A 9 -3.04 17.71 17.23
N LEU A 10 -3.26 16.58 17.90
CA LEU A 10 -4.45 15.74 17.68
C LEU A 10 -5.74 16.53 17.97
N LYS A 11 -5.79 17.24 19.10
CA LYS A 11 -6.94 18.06 19.49
C LYS A 11 -7.24 19.14 18.44
N SER A 12 -6.21 19.85 17.98
CA SER A 12 -6.32 20.87 16.94
C SER A 12 -6.83 20.29 15.62
N LEU A 13 -6.29 19.13 15.22
CA LEU A 13 -6.69 18.44 14.00
C LEU A 13 -8.14 17.96 14.04
N VAL A 14 -8.57 17.33 15.15
CA VAL A 14 -9.95 16.86 15.33
C VAL A 14 -10.93 18.03 15.31
N LYS A 15 -10.58 19.14 15.98
CA LYS A 15 -11.37 20.37 15.96
C LYS A 15 -11.54 20.91 14.55
N LEU A 16 -10.42 21.07 13.82
CA LEU A 16 -10.44 21.52 12.42
C LEU A 16 -11.31 20.60 11.54
N ALA A 17 -11.11 19.28 11.65
CA ALA A 17 -11.84 18.30 10.87
C ALA A 17 -13.34 18.37 11.15
N ARG A 18 -13.76 18.42 12.43
CA ARG A 18 -15.18 18.52 12.82
C ARG A 18 -15.80 19.85 12.37
N GLU A 19 -15.07 20.95 12.42
CA GLU A 19 -15.56 22.26 12.00
C GLU A 19 -15.73 22.35 10.48
N LYS A 20 -14.78 21.82 9.71
CA LYS A 20 -14.66 22.12 8.28
C LYS A 20 -15.03 21.00 7.34
N SER A 21 -14.77 19.73 7.68
CA SER A 21 -15.14 18.58 6.85
C SER A 21 -16.55 18.08 7.19
N PRO A 22 -17.50 18.08 6.24
CA PRO A 22 -18.83 17.52 6.48
C PRO A 22 -18.80 16.06 6.96
N PHE A 23 -17.89 15.24 6.43
CA PHE A 23 -17.71 13.85 6.85
C PHE A 23 -17.31 13.74 8.32
N TYR A 24 -16.28 14.49 8.75
CA TYR A 24 -15.81 14.44 10.13
C TYR A 24 -16.74 15.14 11.12
N ARG A 25 -17.49 16.16 10.66
CA ARG A 25 -18.56 16.78 11.45
C ARG A 25 -19.61 15.76 11.86
N GLU A 26 -20.00 14.92 10.92
CA GLU A 26 -20.94 13.82 11.14
C GLU A 26 -20.33 12.73 12.01
N LEU A 27 -19.12 12.25 11.66
CA LEU A 27 -18.44 11.17 12.37
C LEU A 27 -18.17 11.51 13.84
N TYR A 28 -17.83 12.76 14.15
CA TYR A 28 -17.50 13.23 15.50
C TYR A 28 -18.57 14.15 16.10
N ARG A 29 -19.84 14.00 15.66
CA ARG A 29 -20.97 14.78 16.16
C ARG A 29 -21.09 14.73 17.68
N ASP A 30 -20.91 13.55 18.26
CA ASP A 30 -21.13 13.29 19.70
C ASP A 30 -19.83 13.31 20.52
N VAL A 31 -18.70 13.63 19.90
CA VAL A 31 -17.41 13.71 20.58
C VAL A 31 -17.26 15.06 21.30
N ASP A 32 -16.93 15.04 22.59
CA ASP A 32 -16.50 16.23 23.32
C ASP A 32 -15.06 16.57 22.92
N ILE A 33 -14.90 17.54 22.01
CA ILE A 33 -13.60 17.96 21.46
C ILE A 33 -12.64 18.53 22.52
N GLU A 34 -13.14 18.94 23.68
CA GLU A 34 -12.30 19.48 24.74
C GLU A 34 -11.73 18.41 25.67
N LYS A 35 -12.39 17.24 25.75
CA LYS A 35 -12.10 16.20 26.75
C LYS A 35 -11.89 14.79 26.20
N PHE A 36 -11.94 14.60 24.88
CA PHE A 36 -11.78 13.28 24.29
C PHE A 36 -10.38 12.69 24.54
N GLN A 37 -10.34 11.37 24.66
CA GLN A 37 -9.17 10.53 24.47
C GLN A 37 -9.22 9.88 23.08
N LEU A 38 -8.09 9.39 22.59
CA LEU A 38 -7.99 8.79 21.25
C LEU A 38 -9.03 7.69 21.04
N GLU A 39 -9.28 6.87 22.07
CA GLU A 39 -10.20 5.75 22.04
C GLU A 39 -11.66 6.19 21.89
N ASN A 40 -11.98 7.44 22.25
CA ASN A 40 -13.31 8.02 22.05
C ASN A 40 -13.56 8.42 20.59
N LEU A 41 -12.52 8.59 19.78
CA LEU A 41 -12.68 8.87 18.35
C LEU A 41 -13.07 7.59 17.63
N LEU A 42 -14.13 7.64 16.83
CA LEU A 42 -14.53 6.51 16.00
C LEU A 42 -13.47 6.22 14.93
N ILE A 43 -13.22 4.93 14.70
CA ILE A 43 -12.42 4.45 13.58
C ILE A 43 -13.15 4.81 12.28
N VAL A 44 -12.40 5.33 11.30
CA VAL A 44 -12.97 5.67 10.01
C VAL A 44 -13.42 4.41 9.27
N ASP A 45 -14.65 4.43 8.79
CA ASP A 45 -15.15 3.47 7.81
C ASP A 45 -14.60 3.85 6.43
N GLN A 46 -13.73 3.00 5.85
CA GLN A 46 -13.09 3.28 4.57
C GLN A 46 -14.10 3.40 3.42
N GLU A 47 -15.18 2.62 3.42
CA GLU A 47 -16.19 2.66 2.36
C GLU A 47 -16.88 4.02 2.36
N LYS A 48 -17.32 4.47 3.54
CA LYS A 48 -17.94 5.79 3.70
C LYS A 48 -16.95 6.92 3.42
N PHE A 49 -15.69 6.77 3.82
CA PHE A 49 -14.64 7.75 3.55
C PHE A 49 -14.45 7.93 2.05
N TRP A 50 -14.27 6.83 1.30
CA TRP A 50 -14.07 6.93 -0.15
C TRP A 50 -15.33 7.32 -0.91
N ALA A 51 -16.52 6.97 -0.42
CA ALA A 51 -17.78 7.49 -0.97
C ALA A 51 -17.91 9.02 -0.81
N ALA A 52 -17.37 9.58 0.27
CA ALA A 52 -17.30 11.03 0.52
C ALA A 52 -16.19 11.74 -0.29
N ASN A 53 -15.24 10.99 -0.86
CA ASN A 53 -14.12 11.50 -1.67
C ASN A 53 -14.51 11.61 -3.15
N THR A 54 -15.30 12.62 -3.52
CA THR A 54 -15.65 12.87 -4.92
C THR A 54 -14.91 14.07 -5.50
N VAL A 55 -14.78 14.14 -6.83
CA VAL A 55 -14.09 15.24 -7.52
C VAL A 55 -14.80 16.59 -7.32
N CYS A 56 -16.13 16.61 -7.47
CA CYS A 56 -16.90 17.87 -7.47
C CYS A 56 -17.51 18.21 -6.10
N ASN A 57 -17.70 17.24 -5.21
CA ASN A 57 -18.33 17.43 -3.92
C ASN A 57 -17.58 16.62 -2.84
N ASN A 58 -16.30 16.93 -2.67
CA ASN A 58 -15.47 16.23 -1.69
C ASN A 58 -15.86 16.65 -0.27
N GLN A 59 -16.42 15.72 0.50
CA GLN A 59 -16.87 15.97 1.87
C GLN A 59 -15.79 15.71 2.92
N LEU A 60 -14.61 15.26 2.50
CA LEU A 60 -13.48 15.01 3.38
C LEU A 60 -12.61 16.25 3.59
N LEU A 61 -12.64 17.18 2.64
CA LEU A 61 -11.76 18.35 2.68
C LEU A 61 -12.18 19.36 3.75
N THR A 62 -11.21 20.00 4.37
CA THR A 62 -11.40 21.10 5.33
C THR A 62 -11.28 22.49 4.69
N GLY A 63 -10.92 22.54 3.41
CA GLY A 63 -10.69 23.76 2.66
C GLY A 63 -10.71 23.53 1.15
N LYS A 64 -10.47 24.60 0.39
CA LYS A 64 -10.33 24.54 -1.07
C LYS A 64 -8.95 23.99 -1.44
N VAL A 65 -8.88 23.32 -2.60
CA VAL A 65 -7.61 22.91 -3.20
C VAL A 65 -7.07 24.08 -4.02
N GLU A 66 -6.23 24.91 -3.41
CA GLU A 66 -5.65 26.12 -4.03
C GLU A 66 -4.19 25.93 -4.45
N ASP A 67 -3.47 24.99 -3.82
CA ASP A 67 -2.10 24.65 -4.13
C ASP A 67 -1.79 23.15 -3.88
N GLY A 68 -0.54 22.74 -4.17
CA GLY A 68 -0.01 21.43 -3.79
C GLY A 68 -0.11 20.37 -4.88
N ILE A 69 -0.52 19.16 -4.50
CA ILE A 69 -0.51 17.98 -5.39
C ILE A 69 -1.73 17.08 -5.16
N VAL A 70 -2.24 16.54 -6.26
CA VAL A 70 -3.33 15.54 -6.29
C VAL A 70 -2.76 14.23 -6.76
N LEU A 71 -3.00 13.17 -5.99
CA LEU A 71 -2.49 11.82 -6.24
C LEU A 71 -3.65 10.82 -6.18
N LYS A 72 -3.53 9.67 -6.86
CA LYS A 72 -4.51 8.58 -6.79
C LYS A 72 -3.99 7.40 -5.98
N SER A 73 -4.89 6.69 -5.30
CA SER A 73 -4.55 5.40 -4.66
C SER A 73 -4.54 4.25 -5.68
N GLY A 74 -3.84 3.17 -5.35
CA GLY A 74 -3.58 2.06 -6.27
C GLY A 74 -4.79 1.21 -6.65
N GLY A 75 -5.93 1.38 -5.98
CA GLY A 75 -7.15 0.62 -6.24
C GLY A 75 -8.07 1.37 -7.20
N THR A 76 -8.15 0.92 -8.45
CA THR A 76 -8.72 1.71 -9.55
C THR A 76 -9.89 1.08 -10.28
N THR A 77 -10.84 0.38 -9.65
CA THR A 77 -12.13 0.19 -10.33
C THR A 77 -13.28 0.78 -9.52
N GLY A 78 -14.15 1.48 -10.23
CA GLY A 78 -15.13 2.40 -9.67
C GLY A 78 -14.68 3.87 -9.67
N HIS A 79 -15.06 4.61 -8.62
CA HIS A 79 -14.75 6.04 -8.48
C HIS A 79 -13.27 6.28 -8.16
N PRO A 80 -12.57 7.18 -8.86
CA PRO A 80 -11.16 7.42 -8.60
C PRO A 80 -10.97 8.03 -7.20
N LYS A 81 -10.17 7.33 -6.38
CA LYS A 81 -9.82 7.68 -5.00
C LYS A 81 -8.63 8.63 -5.01
N PHE A 82 -8.87 9.90 -4.68
CA PHE A 82 -7.86 10.94 -4.69
C PHE A 82 -7.40 11.32 -3.28
N SER A 83 -6.08 11.46 -3.14
CA SER A 83 -5.45 12.06 -1.98
C SER A 83 -4.89 13.42 -2.38
N VAL A 84 -5.28 14.44 -1.62
CA VAL A 84 -4.90 15.83 -1.90
C VAL A 84 -4.04 16.35 -0.76
N TYR A 85 -2.95 17.02 -1.12
CA TYR A 85 -2.04 17.68 -0.21
C TYR A 85 -1.88 19.13 -0.66
N THR A 86 -1.93 20.07 0.28
CA THR A 86 -1.41 21.42 0.06
C THR A 86 0.11 21.37 -0.22
N LYS A 87 0.67 22.47 -0.72
CA LYS A 87 2.13 22.57 -0.94
C LYS A 87 2.91 22.28 0.33
N SER A 88 2.50 22.87 1.46
CA SER A 88 3.16 22.70 2.76
C SER A 88 3.02 21.29 3.31
N GLU A 89 1.87 20.63 3.13
CA GLU A 89 1.68 19.24 3.58
C GLU A 89 2.51 18.26 2.75
N TRP A 90 2.61 18.49 1.43
CA TRP A 90 3.46 17.66 0.57
C TRP A 90 4.94 17.81 0.91
N GLU A 91 5.38 19.04 1.16
CA GLU A 91 6.72 19.32 1.67
C GLU A 91 6.98 18.65 3.02
N MET A 92 6.06 18.79 3.98
CA MET A 92 6.19 18.15 5.29
C MET A 92 6.25 16.62 5.18
N PHE A 93 5.38 16.02 4.37
CA PHE A 93 5.36 14.57 4.15
C PHE A 93 6.69 14.06 3.61
N THR A 94 7.21 14.69 2.55
CA THR A 94 8.48 14.28 1.93
C THR A 94 9.68 14.57 2.83
N LYS A 95 9.67 15.67 3.58
CA LYS A 95 10.69 15.98 4.58
C LYS A 95 10.75 14.93 5.70
N ILE A 96 9.62 14.60 6.32
CA ILE A 96 9.56 13.60 7.39
C ILE A 96 10.03 12.24 6.88
N PHE A 97 9.64 11.86 5.67
CA PHE A 97 10.12 10.60 5.09
C PHE A 97 11.63 10.64 4.79
N GLY A 98 12.15 11.78 4.31
CA GLY A 98 13.59 12.02 4.14
C GLY A 98 14.39 11.86 5.45
N GLU A 99 13.87 12.36 6.58
CA GLU A 99 14.45 12.12 7.91
C GLU A 99 14.50 10.63 8.27
N GLY A 100 13.51 9.86 7.82
CA GLY A 100 13.51 8.39 7.92
C GLY A 100 14.56 7.73 7.03
N LEU A 101 14.75 8.24 5.80
CA LEU A 101 15.79 7.75 4.89
C LEU A 101 17.21 7.96 5.45
N ASP A 102 17.43 9.03 6.23
CA ASP A 102 18.70 9.25 6.93
C ASP A 102 19.03 8.19 7.99
N GLN A 103 18.03 7.45 8.47
CA GLN A 103 18.24 6.33 9.40
C GLN A 103 18.52 5.01 8.69
N SER A 104 18.31 4.96 7.37
CA SER A 104 18.46 3.76 6.54
C SER A 104 19.92 3.46 6.20
N ASN A 105 20.15 2.52 5.29
CA ASN A 105 21.48 2.09 4.85
C ASN A 105 22.10 2.94 3.72
N LEU A 106 21.56 4.15 3.47
CA LEU A 106 22.17 5.10 2.55
C LEU A 106 23.47 5.67 3.11
N ALA A 107 24.42 5.95 2.21
CA ALA A 107 25.72 6.50 2.51
C ALA A 107 26.04 7.70 1.60
N ASN A 108 26.95 8.56 2.07
CA ASN A 108 27.39 9.72 1.29
C ASN A 108 27.96 9.27 -0.07
N GLY A 109 27.45 9.86 -1.15
CA GLY A 109 27.89 9.58 -2.51
C GLY A 109 27.16 8.42 -3.19
N ASP A 110 26.21 7.78 -2.51
CA ASP A 110 25.35 6.76 -3.14
C ASP A 110 24.64 7.34 -4.37
N ARG A 111 24.56 6.52 -5.42
CA ARG A 111 23.96 6.86 -6.71
C ARG A 111 22.67 6.06 -6.84
N VAL A 112 21.56 6.72 -6.54
CA VAL A 112 20.26 6.09 -6.33
C VAL A 112 19.43 6.16 -7.60
N ALA A 113 19.24 5.02 -8.27
CA ALA A 113 18.24 4.88 -9.32
C ALA A 113 16.85 4.69 -8.72
N ASN A 114 15.97 5.64 -8.97
CA ASN A 114 14.56 5.54 -8.61
C ASN A 114 13.78 4.83 -9.73
N LEU A 115 13.44 3.58 -9.48
CA LEU A 115 12.69 2.68 -10.36
C LEU A 115 11.22 2.56 -9.96
N PHE A 116 10.71 3.39 -9.05
CA PHE A 116 9.27 3.48 -8.83
C PHE A 116 8.56 4.01 -10.08
N TYR A 117 7.28 3.67 -10.24
CA TYR A 117 6.48 4.08 -11.39
C TYR A 117 6.03 5.54 -11.28
N SER A 118 6.06 6.25 -12.42
CA SER A 118 5.67 7.65 -12.55
C SER A 118 4.47 7.82 -13.50
N GLY A 119 3.75 8.94 -13.34
CA GLY A 119 2.62 9.33 -14.18
C GLY A 119 1.26 8.93 -13.63
N GLU A 120 0.20 9.37 -14.31
CA GLU A 120 -1.20 9.02 -14.01
C GLU A 120 -1.64 9.27 -12.55
N LEU A 121 -1.04 10.28 -11.90
CA LEU A 121 -1.26 10.63 -10.49
C LEU A 121 -0.73 9.61 -9.46
N TYR A 122 0.10 8.65 -9.87
CA TYR A 122 0.79 7.78 -8.92
C TYR A 122 1.91 8.51 -8.18
N ALA A 123 1.99 8.27 -6.88
CA ALA A 123 2.82 9.06 -5.98
C ALA A 123 4.29 8.63 -5.91
N SER A 124 4.55 7.32 -5.97
CA SER A 124 5.80 6.71 -5.46
C SER A 124 7.06 7.30 -6.07
N PHE A 125 7.11 7.50 -7.39
CA PHE A 125 8.29 8.08 -8.04
C PHE A 125 8.59 9.51 -7.55
N ILE A 126 7.62 10.42 -7.63
CA ILE A 126 7.78 11.83 -7.22
C ILE A 126 8.02 11.93 -5.71
N PHE A 127 7.31 11.11 -4.93
CA PHE A 127 7.45 11.01 -3.48
C PHE A 127 8.89 10.68 -3.08
N ILE A 128 9.46 9.62 -3.65
CA ILE A 128 10.81 9.18 -3.31
C ILE A 128 11.87 10.16 -3.80
N MET A 129 11.72 10.72 -5.01
CA MET A 129 12.63 11.77 -5.49
C MET A 129 12.69 12.95 -4.53
N LYS A 130 11.53 13.48 -4.13
CA LYS A 130 11.47 14.63 -3.23
C LYS A 130 11.91 14.28 -1.80
N SER A 131 11.63 13.05 -1.33
CA SER A 131 12.09 12.62 0.00
C SER A 131 13.62 12.48 0.07
N LEU A 132 14.24 12.00 -1.01
CA LEU A 132 15.71 11.98 -1.11
C LEU A 132 16.29 13.39 -1.10
N GLU A 133 15.62 14.40 -1.68
CA GLU A 133 16.08 15.81 -1.62
C GLU A 133 16.11 16.39 -0.20
N TYR A 134 15.24 15.89 0.69
CA TYR A 134 15.23 16.30 2.10
C TYR A 134 16.10 15.44 3.01
N ALA A 135 16.58 14.29 2.53
CA ALA A 135 17.54 13.49 3.28
C ALA A 135 18.83 14.29 3.47
N LYS A 136 19.37 14.30 4.69
CA LYS A 136 20.63 14.97 5.02
C LYS A 136 21.85 14.21 4.49
N THR A 137 21.71 12.90 4.32
CA THR A 137 22.73 12.04 3.74
C THR A 137 22.92 12.41 2.26
N PRO A 138 24.07 12.95 1.85
CA PRO A 138 24.23 13.43 0.47
C PRO A 138 24.27 12.25 -0.49
N VAL A 139 23.29 12.17 -1.39
CA VAL A 139 23.19 11.13 -2.42
C VAL A 139 22.92 11.76 -3.78
N ILE A 140 23.23 11.06 -4.87
CA ILE A 140 22.96 11.50 -6.25
C ILE A 140 21.72 10.77 -6.75
N HIS A 141 20.72 11.52 -7.23
CA HIS A 141 19.42 10.96 -7.59
C HIS A 141 19.31 10.77 -9.10
N TYR A 142 18.95 9.56 -9.51
CA TYR A 142 18.74 9.20 -10.92
C TYR A 142 17.27 8.86 -11.16
N PRO A 143 16.48 9.79 -11.73
CA PRO A 143 15.04 9.62 -11.95
C PRO A 143 14.75 8.71 -13.16
N ILE A 144 15.03 7.41 -13.06
CA ILE A 144 14.99 6.47 -14.20
C ILE A 144 13.59 5.92 -14.51
N THR A 145 12.71 5.77 -13.50
CA THR A 145 11.37 5.15 -13.55
C THR A 145 11.36 3.67 -13.92
N GLY A 146 10.44 2.91 -13.31
CA GLY A 146 10.23 1.48 -13.60
C GLY A 146 9.66 1.18 -14.99
N LYS A 147 9.32 2.21 -15.79
CA LYS A 147 8.91 2.08 -17.20
C LYS A 147 10.08 2.20 -18.19
N CYS A 148 11.31 2.36 -17.71
CA CYS A 148 12.49 2.47 -18.57
C CYS A 148 12.69 1.17 -19.39
N PRO A 149 12.96 1.27 -20.71
CA PRO A 149 13.29 0.09 -21.51
C PRO A 149 14.52 -0.66 -20.98
N ASP A 150 14.45 -1.99 -21.01
CA ASP A 150 15.45 -2.88 -20.41
C ASP A 150 16.90 -2.58 -20.82
N SER A 151 17.17 -2.41 -22.12
CA SER A 151 18.53 -2.13 -22.60
C SER A 151 19.07 -0.81 -22.06
N SER A 152 18.26 0.25 -22.12
CA SER A 152 18.62 1.57 -21.60
C SER A 152 18.79 1.58 -20.08
N LEU A 153 17.97 0.80 -19.35
CA LEU A 153 18.10 0.65 -17.91
C LEU A 153 19.44 0.02 -17.55
N LEU A 154 19.82 -1.08 -18.21
CA LEU A 154 21.08 -1.78 -17.95
C LEU A 154 22.29 -0.90 -18.30
N GLU A 155 22.25 -0.20 -19.44
CA GLU A 155 23.28 0.76 -19.86
C GLU A 155 23.43 1.89 -18.83
N MET A 156 22.33 2.50 -18.39
CA MET A 156 22.38 3.57 -17.40
C MET A 156 22.94 3.09 -16.05
N ILE A 157 22.54 1.90 -15.57
CA ILE A 157 23.07 1.38 -14.30
C ILE A 157 24.58 1.18 -14.39
N GLN A 158 25.06 0.67 -15.54
CA GLN A 158 26.48 0.42 -15.78
C GLN A 158 27.28 1.71 -15.97
N ASP A 159 26.90 2.53 -16.94
CA ASP A 159 27.66 3.71 -17.38
C ASP A 159 27.66 4.83 -16.34
N LEU A 160 26.55 4.96 -15.61
CA LEU A 160 26.43 5.92 -14.53
C LEU A 160 26.90 5.33 -13.20
N ASN A 161 27.40 4.09 -13.15
CA ASN A 161 27.87 3.42 -11.94
C ASN A 161 26.86 3.50 -10.78
N ILE A 162 25.60 3.14 -11.04
CA ILE A 162 24.52 3.17 -10.05
C ILE A 162 24.70 2.03 -9.06
N ASN A 163 24.93 2.36 -7.80
CA ASN A 163 25.11 1.37 -6.73
C ASN A 163 23.87 1.13 -5.86
N VAL A 164 22.83 1.97 -5.97
CA VAL A 164 21.58 1.81 -5.20
C VAL A 164 20.37 1.77 -6.12
N LEU A 165 19.55 0.72 -5.98
CA LEU A 165 18.25 0.62 -6.66
C LEU A 165 17.11 0.84 -5.65
N ALA A 166 16.23 1.81 -5.92
CA ALA A 166 15.03 2.08 -5.13
C ALA A 166 13.78 1.81 -5.96
N GLY A 167 12.85 0.97 -5.50
CA GLY A 167 11.75 0.51 -6.34
C GLY A 167 10.87 -0.55 -5.69
N VAL A 168 10.07 -1.23 -6.51
CA VAL A 168 9.23 -2.35 -6.03
C VAL A 168 9.93 -3.70 -6.26
N PRO A 169 9.79 -4.68 -5.36
CA PRO A 169 10.30 -6.05 -5.50
C PRO A 169 10.09 -6.64 -6.89
N THR A 170 8.89 -6.49 -7.46
CA THR A 170 8.57 -7.00 -8.80
C THR A 170 9.52 -6.46 -9.89
N SER A 171 9.89 -5.18 -9.86
CA SER A 171 10.83 -4.59 -10.83
C SER A 171 12.25 -5.15 -10.65
N PHE A 172 12.66 -5.46 -9.42
CA PHE A 172 13.96 -6.06 -9.16
C PHE A 172 14.03 -7.51 -9.64
N MET A 173 12.93 -8.26 -9.51
CA MET A 173 12.85 -9.61 -10.05
C MET A 173 12.90 -9.63 -11.59
N HIS A 174 12.26 -8.65 -12.24
CA HIS A 174 12.41 -8.45 -13.68
C HIS A 174 13.87 -8.18 -14.04
N LEU A 175 14.52 -7.21 -13.39
CA LEU A 175 15.94 -6.92 -13.60
C LEU A 175 16.84 -8.14 -13.37
N ALA A 176 16.59 -8.91 -12.31
CA ALA A 176 17.30 -10.15 -12.02
C ALA A 176 17.17 -11.15 -13.18
N SER A 177 15.97 -11.30 -13.77
CA SER A 177 15.75 -12.16 -14.94
C SER A 177 16.57 -11.76 -16.17
N LEU A 178 16.86 -10.46 -16.30
CA LEU A 178 17.66 -9.92 -17.41
C LEU A 178 19.16 -10.16 -17.24
N VAL A 179 19.66 -10.24 -16.00
CA VAL A 179 21.10 -10.39 -15.72
C VAL A 179 21.51 -11.81 -15.34
N ARG A 180 20.58 -12.61 -14.80
CA ARG A 180 20.86 -13.96 -14.31
C ARG A 180 21.39 -14.86 -15.43
N GLY A 181 22.45 -15.60 -15.13
CA GLY A 181 23.08 -16.52 -16.09
C GLY A 181 23.88 -15.83 -17.19
N LYS A 182 23.98 -14.49 -17.19
CA LYS A 182 24.84 -13.73 -18.10
C LYS A 182 26.16 -13.39 -17.41
N ASN A 183 27.26 -13.28 -18.16
CA ASN A 183 28.55 -12.80 -17.64
C ASN A 183 28.56 -11.27 -17.55
N PHE A 184 27.51 -10.69 -16.95
CA PHE A 184 27.25 -9.27 -16.88
C PHE A 184 27.02 -8.89 -15.42
N LYS A 185 27.89 -8.03 -14.87
CA LYS A 185 27.86 -7.64 -13.45
C LYS A 185 27.52 -6.17 -13.34
N LEU A 186 26.41 -5.87 -12.67
CA LEU A 186 26.04 -4.50 -12.34
C LEU A 186 26.70 -4.05 -11.03
N PRO A 187 27.02 -2.75 -10.87
CA PRO A 187 27.69 -2.22 -9.68
C PRO A 187 26.75 -2.06 -8.46
N VAL A 188 25.65 -2.81 -8.41
CA VAL A 188 24.59 -2.65 -7.41
C VAL A 188 25.04 -3.24 -6.06
N GLU A 189 25.04 -2.40 -5.04
CA GLU A 189 25.43 -2.74 -3.65
C GLU A 189 24.22 -2.72 -2.71
N LYS A 190 23.17 -1.95 -3.04
CA LYS A 190 21.99 -1.76 -2.18
C LYS A 190 20.69 -1.82 -2.97
N ILE A 191 19.70 -2.49 -2.40
CA ILE A 191 18.32 -2.51 -2.90
C ILE A 191 17.39 -2.00 -1.79
N LEU A 192 16.66 -0.93 -2.10
CA LEU A 192 15.69 -0.29 -1.23
C LEU A 192 14.28 -0.53 -1.77
N TYR A 193 13.54 -1.45 -1.16
CA TYR A 193 12.23 -1.86 -1.66
C TYR A 193 11.07 -1.18 -0.93
N GLY A 194 10.00 -0.89 -1.65
CA GLY A 194 8.76 -0.35 -1.09
C GLY A 194 7.56 -0.74 -1.92
N GLY A 195 6.36 -0.43 -1.41
CA GLY A 195 5.11 -0.75 -2.08
C GLY A 195 4.70 -2.23 -1.99
N GLU A 196 5.61 -3.18 -2.05
CA GLU A 196 5.31 -4.61 -1.92
C GLU A 196 6.10 -5.25 -0.78
N GLY A 197 5.62 -6.41 -0.31
CA GLY A 197 6.45 -7.29 0.51
C GLY A 197 7.56 -7.91 -0.34
N LEU A 198 8.70 -8.17 0.27
CA LEU A 198 9.79 -8.93 -0.34
C LEU A 198 9.84 -10.30 0.32
N TYR A 199 9.65 -11.36 -0.47
CA TYR A 199 9.67 -12.74 0.02
C TYR A 199 11.09 -13.32 0.05
N GLN A 200 11.26 -14.40 0.80
CA GLN A 200 12.58 -15.02 1.03
C GLN A 200 13.19 -15.58 -0.27
N ASP A 201 12.37 -16.20 -1.13
CA ASP A 201 12.81 -16.74 -2.42
C ASP A 201 13.22 -15.63 -3.41
N GLN A 202 12.53 -14.49 -3.38
CA GLN A 202 12.89 -13.30 -4.14
C GLN A 202 14.22 -12.71 -3.65
N ARG A 203 14.41 -12.63 -2.32
CA ARG A 203 15.66 -12.20 -1.70
C ARG A 203 16.84 -13.06 -2.15
N GLU A 204 16.70 -14.38 -2.12
CA GLU A 204 17.76 -15.31 -2.56
C GLU A 204 18.15 -15.08 -4.02
N VAL A 205 17.17 -14.84 -4.91
CA VAL A 205 17.46 -14.52 -6.32
C VAL A 205 18.21 -13.19 -6.48
N LEU A 206 17.88 -12.17 -5.67
CA LEU A 206 18.57 -10.89 -5.71
C LEU A 206 20.00 -11.01 -5.18
N GLU A 207 20.22 -11.78 -4.10
CA GLU A 207 21.54 -12.04 -3.53
C GLU A 207 22.43 -12.86 -4.49
N ASP A 208 21.85 -13.79 -5.25
CA ASP A 208 22.51 -14.52 -6.35
C ASP A 208 22.96 -13.58 -7.48
N CYS A 209 22.11 -12.63 -7.87
CA CYS A 209 22.36 -11.73 -9.01
C CYS A 209 23.30 -10.57 -8.65
N PHE A 210 23.26 -10.12 -7.39
CA PHE A 210 24.01 -8.98 -6.88
C PHE A 210 24.80 -9.41 -5.63
N PRO A 211 26.01 -9.97 -5.80
CA PRO A 211 26.81 -10.46 -4.67
C PRO A 211 27.09 -9.36 -3.64
N ASN A 212 26.90 -9.67 -2.36
CA ASN A 212 27.05 -8.75 -1.21
C ASN A 212 26.02 -7.61 -1.15
N VAL A 213 24.91 -7.70 -1.90
CA VAL A 213 23.86 -6.68 -1.86
C VAL A 213 23.22 -6.58 -0.47
N THR A 214 23.05 -5.35 0.01
CA THR A 214 22.22 -5.08 1.18
C THR A 214 20.79 -4.79 0.75
N ILE A 215 19.84 -5.61 1.18
CA ILE A 215 18.42 -5.44 0.83
C ILE A 215 17.61 -5.02 2.05
N SER A 216 17.01 -3.84 1.98
CA SER A 216 16.20 -3.25 3.05
C SER A 216 14.94 -2.62 2.48
N SER A 217 13.89 -2.48 3.31
CA SER A 217 12.78 -1.61 2.93
C SER A 217 13.27 -0.16 2.87
N ILE A 218 12.75 0.61 1.92
CA ILE A 218 12.93 2.07 1.83
C ILE A 218 12.10 2.82 2.89
N GLY A 219 11.18 2.12 3.56
CA GLY A 219 10.17 2.67 4.45
C GLY A 219 8.76 2.28 4.01
N TYR A 220 7.80 2.61 4.86
CA TYR A 220 6.39 2.30 4.67
C TYR A 220 5.57 3.59 4.62
N ALA A 221 4.86 3.78 3.50
CA ALA A 221 4.05 4.94 3.24
C ALA A 221 2.82 4.54 2.42
N SER A 222 1.76 5.35 2.51
CA SER A 222 0.58 5.23 1.67
C SER A 222 0.17 6.61 1.18
N VAL A 223 -0.44 6.68 -0.01
CA VAL A 223 -0.79 7.98 -0.61
C VAL A 223 -1.87 8.71 0.17
N ASP A 224 -2.75 7.97 0.83
CA ASP A 224 -3.81 8.45 1.70
C ASP A 224 -3.29 8.73 3.11
N GLY A 225 -2.53 7.82 3.72
CA GLY A 225 -2.03 7.95 5.09
C GLY A 225 -0.84 8.89 5.24
N GLY A 226 0.08 8.93 4.28
CA GLY A 226 1.36 9.65 4.38
C GLY A 226 2.52 8.74 4.78
N HIS A 227 3.31 9.15 5.79
CA HIS A 227 4.53 8.47 6.25
C HIS A 227 4.23 7.51 7.41
N LEU A 228 4.15 6.20 7.20
CA LEU A 228 3.66 5.28 8.23
C LEU A 228 4.78 4.67 9.08
N GLY A 229 5.93 4.39 8.45
CA GLY A 229 7.11 3.93 9.18
C GLY A 229 8.40 4.07 8.37
N TYR A 230 9.51 4.15 9.08
CA TYR A 230 10.86 4.18 8.50
C TYR A 230 11.65 2.96 8.93
N VAL A 231 12.84 2.78 8.35
CA VAL A 231 13.77 1.72 8.75
C VAL A 231 15.00 2.37 9.36
N ASP A 232 15.41 1.89 10.52
CA ASP A 232 16.70 2.23 11.12
C ASP A 232 17.61 0.99 11.23
N LYS A 233 18.86 1.18 11.65
CA LYS A 233 19.86 0.11 11.79
C LYS A 233 19.49 -0.99 12.78
N THR A 234 18.52 -0.74 13.65
CA THR A 234 18.03 -1.70 14.64
C THR A 234 16.79 -2.44 14.17
N CYS A 235 16.28 -2.13 12.97
CA CYS A 235 15.15 -2.83 12.39
C CYS A 235 15.54 -4.19 11.82
N LEU A 236 14.73 -5.20 12.10
CA LEU A 236 14.80 -6.51 11.42
C LEU A 236 14.25 -6.40 10.00
N PRO A 237 14.56 -7.36 9.09
CA PRO A 237 13.94 -7.40 7.77
C PRO A 237 12.40 -7.36 7.83
N GLY A 238 11.80 -6.42 7.10
CA GLY A 238 10.35 -6.20 7.06
C GLY A 238 9.78 -5.39 8.24
N GLU A 239 10.58 -5.08 9.27
CA GLU A 239 10.20 -4.26 10.41
C GLU A 239 10.35 -2.77 10.10
N HIS A 240 9.46 -1.96 10.67
CA HIS A 240 9.48 -0.51 10.55
C HIS A 240 9.31 0.15 11.92
N ALA A 241 10.01 1.27 12.12
CA ALA A 241 9.82 2.16 13.25
C ALA A 241 8.75 3.23 12.96
N CYS A 242 8.01 3.64 13.97
CA CYS A 242 6.93 4.63 13.86
C CYS A 242 7.47 6.07 13.90
N PHE A 243 6.88 6.95 13.09
CA PHE A 243 7.10 8.39 13.13
C PHE A 243 6.34 9.07 14.31
N ASN A 244 6.60 8.62 15.53
CA ASN A 244 5.82 8.96 16.75
C ASN A 244 5.64 10.44 17.08
N GLN A 245 6.46 11.32 16.49
CA GLN A 245 6.35 12.77 16.64
C GLN A 245 5.29 13.40 15.72
N TYR A 246 5.01 12.76 14.58
CA TYR A 246 4.16 13.25 13.50
C TYR A 246 2.88 12.42 13.32
N SER A 247 2.81 11.27 14.00
CA SER A 247 1.69 10.37 13.87
C SER A 247 1.37 9.57 15.12
N ILE A 248 0.20 8.93 15.09
CA ILE A 248 -0.25 7.97 16.07
C ILE A 248 -0.55 6.68 15.32
N MET A 249 0.19 5.62 15.66
CA MET A 249 0.02 4.29 15.12
C MET A 249 -0.65 3.40 16.17
N GLU A 250 -1.73 2.72 15.77
CA GLU A 250 -2.47 1.76 16.59
C GLU A 250 -2.51 0.41 15.87
N LEU A 251 -2.40 -0.68 16.64
CA LEU A 251 -2.82 -2.01 16.18
C LEU A 251 -4.05 -2.39 16.97
N LEU A 252 -5.13 -2.76 16.27
CA LEU A 252 -6.39 -3.13 16.91
C LEU A 252 -6.71 -4.60 16.62
N ASP A 253 -7.35 -5.29 17.56
CA ASP A 253 -7.91 -6.61 17.30
C ASP A 253 -8.99 -6.51 16.20
N GLU A 254 -8.96 -7.42 15.23
CA GLU A 254 -9.87 -7.38 14.08
C GLU A 254 -11.35 -7.56 14.45
N ASN A 255 -11.63 -8.14 15.61
CA ASN A 255 -12.96 -8.51 16.03
C ASN A 255 -13.50 -7.58 17.12
N THR A 256 -12.67 -7.20 18.09
CA THR A 256 -13.10 -6.36 19.21
C THR A 256 -12.82 -4.88 18.96
N ASN A 257 -11.94 -4.53 18.01
CA ASN A 257 -11.40 -3.18 17.81
C ASN A 257 -10.64 -2.63 19.03
N GLU A 258 -10.31 -3.47 20.01
CA GLU A 258 -9.53 -3.06 21.18
C GLU A 258 -8.05 -2.91 20.80
N PRO A 259 -7.32 -1.93 21.39
CA PRO A 259 -5.90 -1.79 21.17
C PRO A 259 -5.09 -3.01 21.62
N ILE A 260 -4.13 -3.39 20.78
CA ILE A 260 -3.18 -4.45 21.07
C ILE A 260 -1.96 -3.83 21.74
N GLU A 261 -1.78 -4.16 23.02
CA GLU A 261 -0.69 -3.64 23.87
C GLU A 261 0.43 -4.66 24.11
N LYS A 262 0.50 -5.72 23.30
CA LYS A 262 1.50 -6.79 23.42
C LYS A 262 2.27 -6.99 22.12
N ASN A 263 3.56 -7.30 22.25
CA ASN A 263 4.38 -7.71 21.12
C ASN A 263 3.89 -9.06 20.56
N GLY A 264 4.06 -9.26 19.26
CA GLY A 264 3.81 -10.52 18.57
C GLY A 264 2.35 -10.81 18.22
N VAL A 265 1.40 -10.02 18.74
CA VAL A 265 -0.03 -10.20 18.44
C VAL A 265 -0.37 -9.44 17.15
N VAL A 266 -0.96 -10.14 16.18
CA VAL A 266 -1.37 -9.57 14.90
C VAL A 266 -2.67 -8.79 15.07
N GLY A 267 -2.74 -7.62 14.45
CA GLY A 267 -3.96 -6.84 14.35
C GLY A 267 -3.97 -5.93 13.14
N LYS A 268 -5.10 -5.23 12.96
CA LYS A 268 -5.26 -4.25 11.89
C LYS A 268 -4.53 -2.95 12.24
N LEU A 269 -3.83 -2.41 11.25
CA LEU A 269 -3.10 -1.16 11.39
C LEU A 269 -4.05 0.02 11.19
N VAL A 270 -4.14 0.87 12.22
CA VAL A 270 -4.93 2.10 12.24
C VAL A 270 -3.99 3.29 12.47
N TYR A 271 -4.20 4.34 11.68
CA TYR A 271 -3.25 5.43 11.56
C TYR A 271 -3.90 6.79 11.69
N THR A 272 -3.25 7.69 12.44
CA THR A 272 -3.58 9.11 12.49
C THR A 272 -2.37 9.93 12.07
N ASN A 273 -2.51 10.71 11.01
CA ASN A 273 -1.49 11.65 10.55
C ASN A 273 -1.76 13.03 11.16
N LEU A 274 -0.84 13.56 11.95
CA LEU A 274 -1.04 14.83 12.65
C LEU A 274 -0.72 16.06 11.80
N GLU A 275 -0.10 15.86 10.64
CA GLU A 275 0.35 16.93 9.75
C GLU A 275 -0.62 17.15 8.58
N ARG A 276 -1.60 16.25 8.37
CA ARG A 276 -2.60 16.38 7.30
C ARG A 276 -3.84 17.10 7.79
N THR A 277 -4.01 18.32 7.33
CA THR A 277 -5.10 19.25 7.68
C THR A 277 -6.12 19.43 6.56
N LEU A 278 -5.71 19.48 5.28
CA LEU A 278 -6.62 19.70 4.14
C LEU A 278 -7.54 18.51 3.92
N MET A 279 -6.98 17.29 3.94
CA MET A 279 -7.69 16.03 3.91
C MET A 279 -7.25 15.20 5.13
N PRO A 280 -7.89 15.40 6.29
CA PRO A 280 -7.48 14.77 7.54
C PRO A 280 -7.52 13.25 7.49
N ILE A 281 -6.56 12.62 8.18
CA ILE A 281 -6.47 11.17 8.36
C ILE A 281 -6.41 10.90 9.87
N ILE A 282 -7.55 10.54 10.44
CA ILE A 282 -7.74 10.38 11.90
C ILE A 282 -8.33 9.00 12.15
N ARG A 283 -7.66 8.18 12.96
CA ARG A 283 -7.98 6.76 13.22
C ARG A 283 -8.44 6.01 11.96
N TYR A 284 -7.66 6.17 10.90
CA TYR A 284 -7.92 5.60 9.60
C TYR A 284 -7.35 4.18 9.50
N PRO A 285 -8.16 3.14 9.23
CA PRO A 285 -7.63 1.83 8.89
C PRO A 285 -6.79 1.97 7.62
N VAL A 286 -5.56 1.47 7.61
CA VAL A 286 -4.72 1.57 6.40
C VAL A 286 -4.96 0.41 5.44
N GLY A 287 -5.52 -0.68 5.96
CA GLY A 287 -5.83 -1.89 5.20
C GLY A 287 -4.74 -2.97 5.29
N ASP A 288 -3.65 -2.73 6.03
CA ASP A 288 -2.58 -3.69 6.28
C ASP A 288 -2.69 -4.30 7.71
N LEU A 289 -2.23 -5.54 7.85
CA LEU A 289 -2.06 -6.24 9.14
C LEU A 289 -0.62 -6.07 9.60
N ALA A 290 -0.43 -5.97 10.91
CA ALA A 290 0.90 -5.91 11.50
C ALA A 290 0.88 -6.50 12.91
N LYS A 291 2.07 -6.73 13.47
CA LYS A 291 2.26 -7.02 14.88
C LYS A 291 3.32 -6.10 15.47
N TRP A 292 3.15 -5.71 16.72
CA TRP A 292 4.19 -4.98 17.43
C TRP A 292 5.40 -5.89 17.65
N THR A 293 6.59 -5.39 17.36
CA THR A 293 7.85 -5.96 17.82
C THR A 293 8.40 -5.17 19.00
N LYS A 294 8.07 -3.88 19.05
CA LYS A 294 8.12 -3.03 20.24
C LYS A 294 6.87 -2.15 20.26
N VAL A 295 5.94 -2.43 21.17
CA VAL A 295 4.64 -1.76 21.28
C VAL A 295 4.76 -0.23 21.15
N GLY A 296 4.06 0.35 20.18
CA GLY A 296 4.01 1.79 19.94
C GLY A 296 5.27 2.39 19.32
N GLU A 297 6.30 1.59 19.03
CA GLU A 297 7.57 2.08 18.49
C GLU A 297 7.96 1.37 17.18
N LYS A 298 7.77 0.05 17.10
CA LYS A 298 8.16 -0.77 15.94
C LYS A 298 7.18 -1.88 15.67
N PHE A 299 6.89 -2.09 14.40
CA PHE A 299 5.94 -3.09 13.93
C PHE A 299 6.51 -3.88 12.75
N LEU A 300 6.06 -5.12 12.62
CA LEU A 300 6.32 -6.00 11.48
C LEU A 300 5.03 -6.16 10.68
N LEU A 301 5.06 -5.84 9.39
CA LEU A 301 3.92 -6.05 8.49
C LEU A 301 3.63 -7.55 8.32
N GLN A 302 2.36 -7.91 8.25
CA GLN A 302 1.86 -9.30 8.15
C GLN A 302 0.91 -9.47 6.94
N GLY A 303 1.08 -8.64 5.91
CA GLY A 303 0.23 -8.63 4.73
C GLY A 303 -0.98 -7.71 4.86
N ARG A 304 -2.02 -7.97 4.06
CA ARG A 304 -3.22 -7.14 4.01
C ARG A 304 -4.34 -7.69 4.89
N SER A 305 -5.17 -6.79 5.41
CA SER A 305 -6.46 -7.12 6.02
C SER A 305 -7.49 -7.51 4.94
N GLU A 306 -8.71 -7.92 5.33
CA GLU A 306 -9.75 -8.39 4.40
C GLU A 306 -10.26 -7.35 3.37
N VAL A 307 -9.73 -6.12 3.39
CA VAL A 307 -10.22 -4.98 2.59
C VAL A 307 -9.56 -4.91 1.20
N GLY A 308 -8.34 -5.41 1.04
CA GLY A 308 -7.63 -5.35 -0.23
C GLY A 308 -6.42 -6.27 -0.30
N ALA A 309 -5.82 -6.35 -1.48
CA ALA A 309 -4.76 -7.24 -1.89
C ALA A 309 -3.71 -6.45 -2.68
N ARG A 310 -2.47 -6.95 -2.70
CA ARG A 310 -1.47 -6.54 -3.69
C ARG A 310 -1.00 -7.76 -4.46
N VAL A 311 -0.94 -7.63 -5.79
CA VAL A 311 -0.39 -8.63 -6.70
C VAL A 311 0.71 -7.94 -7.48
N GLY A 312 1.97 -8.12 -7.05
CA GLY A 312 3.08 -7.28 -7.49
C GLY A 312 2.73 -5.78 -7.37
N PRO A 313 2.89 -4.97 -8.44
CA PRO A 313 2.71 -3.52 -8.36
C PRO A 313 1.24 -3.09 -8.31
N VAL A 314 0.32 -4.03 -8.49
CA VAL A 314 -1.11 -3.75 -8.65
C VAL A 314 -1.82 -3.89 -7.31
N THR A 315 -2.52 -2.83 -6.89
CA THR A 315 -3.44 -2.91 -5.77
C THR A 315 -4.80 -3.37 -6.26
N VAL A 316 -5.34 -4.35 -5.55
CA VAL A 316 -6.59 -5.01 -5.91
C VAL A 316 -7.50 -5.02 -4.69
N ASN A 317 -8.59 -4.27 -4.73
CA ASN A 317 -9.56 -4.20 -3.65
C ASN A 317 -10.74 -5.12 -3.91
N ARG A 318 -11.47 -5.51 -2.87
CA ARG A 318 -12.71 -6.28 -3.03
C ARG A 318 -13.75 -5.53 -3.88
N ASP A 319 -13.90 -4.23 -3.62
CA ASP A 319 -14.87 -3.37 -4.31
C ASP A 319 -14.67 -3.40 -5.82
N ASP A 320 -13.42 -3.61 -6.24
CA ASP A 320 -13.07 -3.61 -7.63
C ASP A 320 -13.82 -4.70 -8.41
N PHE A 321 -13.86 -5.90 -7.83
CA PHE A 321 -14.60 -7.04 -8.37
C PHE A 321 -16.09 -6.86 -8.19
N SER A 322 -16.54 -6.24 -7.10
CA SER A 322 -17.96 -5.95 -6.94
C SER A 322 -18.47 -5.04 -8.05
N ASP A 323 -17.68 -4.05 -8.46
CA ASP A 323 -18.00 -3.15 -9.57
C ASP A 323 -17.98 -3.86 -10.92
N ILE A 324 -16.98 -4.71 -11.17
CA ILE A 324 -16.96 -5.57 -12.37
C ILE A 324 -18.25 -6.40 -12.46
N LEU A 325 -18.68 -7.03 -11.36
CA LEU A 325 -19.89 -7.84 -11.31
C LEU A 325 -21.19 -7.05 -11.50
N LYS A 326 -21.21 -5.72 -11.24
CA LYS A 326 -22.41 -4.90 -11.53
C LYS A 326 -22.76 -4.92 -13.01
N SER A 327 -21.73 -5.01 -13.86
CA SER A 327 -21.83 -5.04 -15.33
C SER A 327 -22.00 -6.45 -15.92
N TYR A 328 -21.84 -7.49 -15.10
CA TYR A 328 -21.96 -8.88 -15.52
C TYR A 328 -23.44 -9.29 -15.74
N PRO A 329 -23.82 -9.84 -16.92
CA PRO A 329 -25.24 -10.10 -17.26
C PRO A 329 -25.95 -11.07 -16.32
N ARG A 330 -25.24 -12.07 -15.79
CA ARG A 330 -25.80 -13.10 -14.91
C ARG A 330 -25.47 -12.87 -13.43
N LYS A 331 -25.22 -11.63 -13.02
CA LYS A 331 -24.87 -11.26 -11.63
C LYS A 331 -25.84 -11.77 -10.57
N ASN A 332 -27.12 -11.95 -10.92
CA ASN A 332 -28.15 -12.46 -10.01
C ASN A 332 -27.95 -13.93 -9.61
N LEU A 333 -27.11 -14.67 -10.34
CA LEU A 333 -26.75 -16.05 -10.01
C LEU A 333 -25.60 -16.11 -8.98
N ILE A 334 -24.86 -15.03 -8.80
CA ILE A 334 -23.70 -14.99 -7.91
C ILE A 334 -24.17 -14.86 -6.46
N MET A 335 -23.81 -15.83 -5.64
CA MET A 335 -24.11 -15.84 -4.20
C MET A 335 -23.00 -15.19 -3.36
N GLY A 336 -21.79 -15.12 -3.90
CA GLY A 336 -20.65 -14.49 -3.26
C GLY A 336 -19.40 -14.59 -4.12
N PHE A 337 -18.33 -13.91 -3.73
CA PHE A 337 -17.02 -14.08 -4.36
C PHE A 337 -15.90 -13.88 -3.33
N GLN A 338 -14.72 -14.37 -3.67
CA GLN A 338 -13.48 -14.16 -2.94
C GLN A 338 -12.36 -13.79 -3.88
N VAL A 339 -11.46 -12.98 -3.37
CA VAL A 339 -10.19 -12.65 -4.01
C VAL A 339 -9.11 -13.38 -3.24
N ILE A 340 -8.48 -14.36 -3.88
CA ILE A 340 -7.41 -15.14 -3.26
C ILE A 340 -6.10 -14.73 -3.91
N ILE A 341 -5.08 -14.47 -3.10
CA ILE A 341 -3.74 -14.17 -3.58
C ILE A 341 -2.87 -15.36 -3.27
N GLU A 342 -2.15 -15.84 -4.28
CA GLU A 342 -1.18 -16.90 -4.16
C GLU A 342 0.16 -16.44 -4.76
N HIS A 343 1.24 -17.04 -4.26
CA HIS A 343 2.58 -16.79 -4.73
C HIS A 343 3.15 -18.12 -5.20
N GLU A 344 3.50 -18.22 -6.46
CA GLU A 344 4.12 -19.42 -7.03
C GLU A 344 5.15 -19.00 -8.07
N ASN A 345 6.27 -19.73 -8.12
CA ASN A 345 7.32 -19.49 -9.10
C ASN A 345 7.81 -18.02 -9.14
N LYS A 346 7.96 -17.39 -7.97
CA LYS A 346 8.47 -16.02 -7.75
C LYS A 346 7.52 -14.90 -8.20
N LYS A 347 6.28 -15.24 -8.54
CA LYS A 347 5.26 -14.28 -8.97
C LYS A 347 4.01 -14.39 -8.10
N ASP A 348 3.48 -13.24 -7.74
CA ASP A 348 2.12 -13.16 -7.21
C ASP A 348 1.12 -13.33 -8.37
N PHE A 349 0.01 -14.00 -8.11
CA PHE A 349 -1.14 -14.04 -9.01
C PHE A 349 -2.46 -14.00 -8.23
N LEU A 350 -3.54 -13.72 -8.96
CA LEU A 350 -4.86 -13.58 -8.38
C LEU A 350 -5.76 -14.75 -8.79
N ILE A 351 -6.46 -15.32 -7.83
CA ILE A 351 -7.59 -16.20 -8.09
C ILE A 351 -8.87 -15.45 -7.72
N TRP A 352 -9.71 -15.20 -8.71
CA TRP A 352 -11.04 -14.67 -8.49
C TRP A 352 -12.04 -15.81 -8.43
N ARG A 353 -12.44 -16.15 -7.21
CA ARG A 353 -13.38 -17.23 -6.94
C ARG A 353 -14.80 -16.68 -6.87
N ILE A 354 -15.68 -17.11 -7.76
CA ILE A 354 -17.07 -16.68 -7.83
C ILE A 354 -17.96 -17.87 -7.48
N ALA A 355 -18.80 -17.69 -6.46
CA ALA A 355 -19.68 -18.73 -5.97
C ALA A 355 -21.11 -18.57 -6.49
N SER A 356 -21.73 -19.71 -6.79
CA SER A 356 -23.14 -19.86 -7.11
C SER A 356 -23.72 -21.03 -6.33
N ASP A 357 -25.04 -21.17 -6.37
CA ASP A 357 -25.71 -22.43 -6.06
C ASP A 357 -25.27 -23.54 -7.03
N SER A 358 -25.28 -24.78 -6.55
CA SER A 358 -24.80 -25.96 -7.29
C SER A 358 -25.52 -26.16 -8.64
N GLY A 359 -26.76 -25.68 -8.76
CA GLY A 359 -27.53 -25.71 -10.01
C GLY A 359 -27.03 -24.77 -11.11
N ASN A 360 -26.33 -23.68 -10.78
CA ASN A 360 -25.88 -22.68 -11.76
C ASN A 360 -24.34 -22.62 -11.92
N VAL A 361 -23.56 -23.39 -11.15
CA VAL A 361 -22.10 -23.43 -11.27
C VAL A 361 -21.64 -23.72 -12.70
N GLU A 362 -22.22 -24.72 -13.36
CA GLU A 362 -21.80 -25.09 -14.72
C GLU A 362 -22.14 -24.00 -15.75
N LEU A 363 -23.26 -23.30 -15.55
CA LEU A 363 -23.64 -22.17 -16.38
C LEU A 363 -22.65 -21.00 -16.23
N LEU A 364 -22.23 -20.68 -15.01
CA LEU A 364 -21.23 -19.63 -14.77
C LEU A 364 -19.83 -20.02 -15.26
N ARG A 365 -19.47 -21.32 -15.28
CA ARG A 365 -18.20 -21.78 -15.86
C ARG A 365 -18.07 -21.42 -17.34
N GLN A 366 -19.17 -21.46 -18.09
CA GLN A 366 -19.19 -21.06 -19.50
C GLN A 366 -18.89 -19.56 -19.69
N ASP A 367 -19.06 -18.74 -18.65
CA ASP A 367 -18.79 -17.30 -18.69
C ASP A 367 -17.39 -16.91 -18.17
N GLN A 368 -16.51 -17.86 -17.83
CA GLN A 368 -15.16 -17.56 -17.33
C GLN A 368 -14.40 -16.61 -18.26
N GLU A 369 -14.49 -16.81 -19.57
CA GLU A 369 -13.86 -15.94 -20.57
C GLU A 369 -14.45 -14.52 -20.56
N LEU A 370 -15.79 -14.40 -20.45
CA LEU A 370 -16.44 -13.10 -20.33
C LEU A 370 -16.00 -12.36 -19.06
N LEU A 371 -15.95 -13.06 -17.93
CA LEU A 371 -15.49 -12.50 -16.65
C LEU A 371 -14.02 -12.08 -16.73
N TYR A 372 -13.17 -12.83 -17.43
CA TYR A 372 -11.78 -12.49 -17.69
C TYR A 372 -11.67 -11.20 -18.51
N GLN A 373 -12.48 -11.07 -19.57
CA GLN A 373 -12.51 -9.87 -20.41
C GLN A 373 -12.99 -8.64 -19.65
N LEU A 374 -14.05 -8.78 -18.83
CA LEU A 374 -14.54 -7.71 -17.97
C LEU A 374 -13.47 -7.28 -16.95
N PHE A 375 -12.81 -8.24 -16.30
CA PHE A 375 -11.70 -7.96 -15.39
C PHE A 375 -10.55 -7.24 -16.11
N SER A 376 -10.09 -7.76 -17.24
CA SER A 376 -8.96 -7.20 -18.00
C SER A 376 -9.24 -5.79 -18.51
N LYS A 377 -10.49 -5.50 -18.88
CA LYS A 377 -10.93 -4.16 -19.31
C LYS A 377 -10.86 -3.15 -18.17
N GLU A 378 -11.31 -3.54 -16.99
CA GLU A 378 -11.34 -2.69 -15.79
C GLU A 378 -9.95 -2.57 -15.14
N LYS A 379 -9.17 -3.65 -15.13
CA LYS A 379 -7.83 -3.75 -14.52
C LYS A 379 -6.71 -3.73 -15.55
N LYS A 380 -6.65 -2.66 -16.35
CA LYS A 380 -5.60 -2.45 -17.37
C LYS A 380 -4.18 -2.62 -16.82
N MET A 381 -3.88 -2.05 -15.65
CA MET A 381 -2.55 -2.19 -15.03
C MET A 381 -2.21 -3.64 -14.67
N TYR A 382 -3.20 -4.46 -14.31
CA TYR A 382 -3.00 -5.90 -14.09
C TYR A 382 -2.63 -6.58 -15.40
N LYS A 383 -3.43 -6.36 -16.46
CA LYS A 383 -3.17 -6.90 -17.79
C LYS A 383 -1.78 -6.51 -18.31
N GLU A 384 -1.43 -5.22 -18.24
CA GLU A 384 -0.10 -4.72 -18.65
C GLU A 384 1.03 -5.39 -17.84
N SER A 385 0.83 -5.58 -16.53
CA SER A 385 1.81 -6.25 -15.67
C SER A 385 1.98 -7.73 -16.03
N VAL A 386 0.91 -8.42 -16.45
CA VAL A 386 0.96 -9.80 -16.96
C VAL A 386 1.68 -9.85 -18.32
N GLU A 387 1.37 -8.94 -19.23
CA GLU A 387 2.01 -8.84 -20.56
C GLU A 387 3.52 -8.56 -20.46
N MET A 388 3.91 -7.76 -19.47
CA MET A 388 5.32 -7.51 -19.13
C MET A 388 5.97 -8.67 -18.36
N GLY A 389 5.22 -9.73 -18.02
CA GLY A 389 5.72 -10.88 -17.29
C GLY A 389 6.07 -10.58 -15.82
N LEU A 390 5.56 -9.49 -15.25
CA LEU A 390 5.84 -9.04 -13.88
C LEU A 390 5.07 -9.85 -12.83
N ILE A 391 3.84 -10.25 -13.13
CA ILE A 391 2.95 -11.04 -12.26
C ILE A 391 2.35 -12.22 -13.03
N GLY A 392 1.72 -13.16 -12.33
CA GLY A 392 0.96 -14.25 -12.97
C GLY A 392 -0.43 -13.79 -13.41
N ASP A 393 -0.98 -14.44 -14.44
CA ASP A 393 -2.31 -14.10 -14.93
C ASP A 393 -3.42 -14.47 -13.93
N ILE A 394 -4.55 -13.78 -14.02
CA ILE A 394 -5.70 -14.05 -13.16
C ILE A 394 -6.31 -15.42 -13.49
N GLN A 395 -6.63 -16.19 -12.45
CA GLN A 395 -7.40 -17.42 -12.57
C GLN A 395 -8.83 -17.17 -12.09
N ILE A 396 -9.82 -17.45 -12.94
CA ILE A 396 -11.22 -17.34 -12.55
C ILE A 396 -11.72 -18.73 -12.17
N GLN A 397 -12.14 -18.90 -10.93
CA GLN A 397 -12.65 -20.17 -10.40
C GLN A 397 -14.14 -20.03 -10.08
N ILE A 398 -14.97 -20.89 -10.67
CA ILE A 398 -16.38 -20.97 -10.33
C ILE A 398 -16.60 -22.16 -9.39
N CYS A 399 -17.21 -21.91 -8.23
CA CYS A 399 -17.37 -22.91 -7.17
C CYS A 399 -18.76 -22.83 -6.51
N GLY A 400 -19.04 -23.78 -5.61
CA GLY A 400 -20.19 -23.69 -4.72
C GLY A 400 -20.00 -22.62 -3.64
N TYR A 401 -21.09 -22.13 -3.05
CA TYR A 401 -21.03 -21.13 -1.96
C TYR A 401 -20.37 -21.68 -0.68
N GLU A 402 -20.45 -22.98 -0.47
CA GLU A 402 -19.81 -23.75 0.59
C GLU A 402 -18.27 -23.80 0.47
N ASP A 403 -17.73 -23.65 -0.75
CA ASP A 403 -16.29 -23.70 -1.02
C ASP A 403 -15.57 -22.38 -0.67
N LEU A 404 -16.32 -21.36 -0.28
CA LEU A 404 -15.76 -20.08 0.11
C LEU A 404 -15.15 -20.14 1.52
N VAL A 405 -13.93 -19.63 1.65
CA VAL A 405 -13.16 -19.65 2.91
C VAL A 405 -13.83 -18.75 3.96
N ARG A 406 -14.11 -19.32 5.14
CA ARG A 406 -14.68 -18.60 6.29
C ARG A 406 -13.66 -18.48 7.42
N ASN A 407 -13.78 -17.42 8.20
CA ASN A 407 -13.04 -17.27 9.44
C ASN A 407 -13.49 -18.38 10.42
N ARG A 408 -12.53 -19.21 10.88
CA ARG A 408 -12.81 -20.38 11.73
C ARG A 408 -13.48 -20.02 13.06
N ARG A 409 -13.27 -18.80 13.57
CA ARG A 409 -13.78 -18.36 14.87
C ARG A 409 -15.15 -17.68 14.77
N THR A 410 -15.37 -16.89 13.72
CA THR A 410 -16.58 -16.06 13.59
C THR A 410 -17.58 -16.60 12.57
N GLY A 411 -17.20 -17.58 11.74
CA GLY A 411 -18.03 -18.11 10.65
C GLY A 411 -18.25 -17.14 9.48
N LYS A 412 -17.74 -15.91 9.59
CA LYS A 412 -17.87 -14.87 8.55
C LYS A 412 -17.04 -15.24 7.31
N LEU A 413 -17.57 -14.91 6.14
CA LEU A 413 -16.88 -15.07 4.86
C LEU A 413 -15.67 -14.13 4.81
N ARG A 414 -14.49 -14.66 4.46
CA ARG A 414 -13.30 -13.83 4.23
C ARG A 414 -13.34 -13.31 2.80
N ASN A 415 -13.46 -12.01 2.57
CA ASN A 415 -13.60 -11.51 1.19
C ASN A 415 -12.27 -11.53 0.41
N VAL A 416 -11.17 -11.29 1.11
CA VAL A 416 -9.80 -11.39 0.60
C VAL A 416 -9.06 -12.46 1.40
N VAL A 417 -8.42 -13.40 0.71
CA VAL A 417 -7.66 -14.49 1.32
C VAL A 417 -6.23 -14.45 0.80
N ASP A 418 -5.31 -14.01 1.64
CA ASP A 418 -3.89 -14.07 1.34
C ASP A 418 -3.33 -15.45 1.71
N ARG A 419 -2.79 -16.17 0.73
CA ARG A 419 -2.20 -17.52 0.87
C ARG A 419 -0.71 -17.55 0.51
N ARG A 420 -0.05 -16.40 0.44
CA ARG A 420 1.37 -16.28 0.11
C ARG A 420 2.33 -16.68 1.25
N ASN A 421 1.80 -17.34 2.29
CA ASN A 421 2.54 -17.72 3.50
C ASN A 421 3.33 -19.01 3.32
#